data_AF-A0A7V9GM33-F1
#
_entry.id   AF-A0A7V9GM33-F1
#
_cell.length_a   1.000
_cell.length_b   1.000
_cell.length_c   1.000
_cell.angle_alpha   90.00
_cell.angle_beta   90.00
_cell.angle_gamma   90.00
#
_symmetry.space_group_name_H-M   'P 1'
#
loop_
_entity.id
_entity.type
_entity.pdbx_description
1 polymer ?
#
loop_
_entity_poly.entity_id
_entity_poly.type
_entity_poly.pdbx_seq_one_letter_code
_entity_poly.pdbx_strand_id
1 'polypeptide(L)'
;MDIHLEGRRSFEEYKASKTKRRAVERELEIIGEVVSLLLKFNPSIAISYARMIVDLRNKVIHAYDNVNDIIIWKVVMKDLPVLKDEASILLSD
;
A
#
# COMPACT_ATOMS: atom_id res chain seq x y z
N MET A 1 -3.23 8.30 3.11
CA MET A 1 -3.81 7.26 3.99
C MET A 1 -4.31 7.80 5.32
N ASP A 2 -3.49 8.54 6.08
CA ASP A 2 -3.87 9.00 7.44
C ASP A 2 -5.13 9.87 7.48
N ILE A 3 -5.38 10.66 6.42
CA ILE A 3 -6.61 11.46 6.26
C ILE A 3 -7.85 10.56 6.28
N HIS A 4 -7.80 9.40 5.61
CA HIS A 4 -8.91 8.46 5.52
C HIS A 4 -9.07 7.61 6.79
N LEU A 5 -7.99 7.45 7.56
CA LEU A 5 -7.98 6.72 8.83
C LEU A 5 -8.18 7.63 10.05
N GLU A 6 -8.48 8.92 9.82
CA GLU A 6 -8.77 9.93 10.83
C GLU A 6 -7.70 10.02 11.94
N GLY A 7 -6.45 9.69 11.60
CA GLY A 7 -5.33 9.64 12.56
C GLY A 7 -5.42 8.57 13.66
N ARG A 8 -6.56 7.88 13.80
CA ARG A 8 -6.81 6.88 14.86
C ARG A 8 -6.33 5.49 14.48
N ARG A 9 -6.16 5.21 13.19
CA ARG A 9 -5.71 3.91 12.65
C ARG A 9 -6.36 2.73 13.37
N SER A 10 -7.69 2.76 13.47
CA SER A 10 -8.48 1.67 14.07
C SER A 10 -8.86 0.65 13.01
N PHE A 11 -8.46 -0.61 13.21
CA PHE A 11 -8.82 -1.70 12.30
C PHE A 11 -10.33 -1.90 12.19
N GLU A 12 -11.05 -1.82 13.32
CA GLU A 12 -12.49 -2.00 13.34
C GLU A 12 -13.22 -0.89 12.57
N GLU A 13 -12.76 0.36 12.68
CA GLU A 13 -13.35 1.47 11.93
C GLU A 13 -13.05 1.37 10.43
N TYR A 14 -11.84 0.95 10.08
CA TYR A 14 -11.47 0.64 8.70
C TYR A 14 -12.36 -0.46 8.14
N LYS A 15 -12.49 -1.59 8.86
CA LYS A 15 -13.28 -2.75 8.46
C LYS A 15 -14.79 -2.48 8.45
N ALA A 16 -15.30 -1.57 9.29
CA ALA A 16 -16.71 -1.21 9.29
C ALA A 16 -17.08 -0.27 8.13
N SER A 17 -16.13 0.48 7.57
CA SER A 17 -16.40 1.49 6.55
C SER A 17 -15.91 1.10 5.16
N LYS A 18 -16.85 0.75 4.27
CA LYS A 18 -16.57 0.47 2.85
C LYS A 18 -15.85 1.63 2.15
N THR A 19 -16.18 2.87 2.52
CA THR A 19 -15.53 4.07 1.98
C THR A 19 -14.06 4.15 2.42
N LYS A 20 -13.75 3.90 3.70
CA LYS A 20 -12.37 3.87 4.19
C LYS A 20 -11.57 2.76 3.51
N ARG A 21 -12.16 1.57 3.37
CA ARG A 21 -11.53 0.44 2.65
C ARG A 21 -11.16 0.80 1.22
N ARG A 22 -12.12 1.30 0.44
CA ARG A 22 -11.90 1.70 -0.95
C ARG A 22 -10.87 2.81 -1.10
N ALA A 23 -10.85 3.78 -0.18
CA ALA A 23 -9.84 4.84 -0.21
C ALA A 23 -8.43 4.28 0.01
N VAL A 24 -8.26 3.40 1.00
CA VAL A 24 -6.99 2.72 1.30
C VAL A 24 -6.56 1.83 0.14
N GLU A 25 -7.46 1.00 -0.39
CA GLU A 25 -7.21 0.14 -1.55
C GLU A 25 -6.74 0.96 -2.76
N ARG A 26 -7.41 2.09 -3.05
CA ARG A 26 -7.03 2.97 -4.15
C ARG A 26 -5.65 3.57 -3.97
N GLU A 27 -5.29 3.99 -2.76
CA GLU A 27 -3.93 4.46 -2.49
C GLU A 27 -2.89 3.34 -2.69
N LEU A 28 -3.18 2.10 -2.26
CA LEU A 28 -2.30 0.95 -2.47
C LEU A 28 -2.11 0.64 -3.95
N GLU A 29 -3.15 0.74 -4.77
CA GLU A 29 -3.05 0.58 -6.22
C GLU A 29 -2.08 1.59 -6.84
N ILE A 30 -2.21 2.86 -6.46
CA ILE A 30 -1.35 3.95 -6.97
C ILE A 30 0.10 3.70 -6.56
N ILE A 31 0.34 3.36 -5.30
CA ILE A 31 1.69 3.07 -4.81
C ILE A 31 2.28 1.86 -5.52
N GLY A 32 1.50 0.79 -5.70
CA GLY A 32 1.94 -0.40 -6.44
C GLY A 32 2.28 -0.11 -7.90
N GLU A 33 1.52 0.75 -8.58
CA GLU A 33 1.83 1.18 -9.95
C GLU A 33 3.16 1.95 -10.01
N VAL A 34 3.35 2.92 -9.11
CA VAL A 34 4.58 3.71 -9.06
C VAL A 34 5.80 2.84 -8.79
N VAL A 35 5.70 1.89 -7.85
CA VAL A 35 6.78 0.94 -7.55
C VAL A 35 7.06 0.01 -8.73
N SER A 36 6.02 -0.45 -9.44
CA SER A 36 6.19 -1.25 -10.67
C SER A 36 6.98 -0.48 -11.74
N LEU A 37 6.66 0.81 -11.93
CA LEU A 37 7.41 1.68 -12.84
C LEU A 37 8.85 1.86 -12.38
N LEU A 38 9.08 2.15 -11.09
CA LEU A 38 10.41 2.31 -10.51
C LEU A 38 11.30 1.07 -10.76
N LEU A 39 10.77 -0.13 -10.53
CA LEU A 39 11.49 -1.38 -10.78
C LEU A 39 11.77 -1.63 -12.27
N LYS A 40 10.94 -1.10 -13.19
CA LYS A 40 11.23 -1.16 -14.63
C LYS A 40 12.37 -0.23 -15.02
N PHE A 41 12.43 0.97 -14.42
CA PHE A 41 13.48 1.96 -14.69
C PHE A 41 14.81 1.59 -14.04
N ASN A 42 14.79 1.09 -12.81
CA ASN A 42 15.97 0.64 -12.09
C ASN A 42 15.71 -0.73 -11.44
N PRO A 43 15.91 -1.83 -12.19
CA PRO A 43 15.66 -3.19 -11.69
C PRO A 43 16.53 -3.59 -10.50
N SER A 44 17.68 -2.93 -10.32
CA SER A 44 18.62 -3.18 -9.23
C SER A 44 18.34 -2.35 -7.97
N ILE A 45 17.32 -1.49 -7.98
CA ILE A 45 17.02 -0.64 -6.83
C ILE A 45 16.66 -1.50 -5.61
N ALA A 46 17.41 -1.29 -4.53
CA ALA A 46 17.18 -1.99 -3.28
C ALA A 46 16.09 -1.25 -2.50
N ILE A 47 14.84 -1.69 -2.67
CA ILE A 47 13.70 -1.18 -1.91
C ILE A 47 12.85 -2.36 -1.40
N SER A 48 12.60 -2.35 -0.10
CA SER A 48 11.88 -3.40 0.61
C SER A 48 10.42 -3.45 0.16
N TYR A 49 9.82 -4.64 0.24
CA TYR A 49 8.40 -4.86 -0.06
C TYR A 49 7.94 -4.49 -1.49
N ALA A 50 8.86 -4.15 -2.39
CA ALA A 50 8.54 -3.68 -3.74
C ALA A 50 7.70 -4.71 -4.55
N ARG A 51 8.14 -5.97 -4.56
CA ARG A 51 7.39 -7.05 -5.22
C ARG A 51 6.04 -7.30 -4.56
N MET A 52 6.00 -7.25 -3.22
CA MET A 52 4.78 -7.46 -2.46
C MET A 52 3.71 -6.40 -2.76
N ILE A 53 4.07 -5.10 -2.85
CA ILE A 53 3.10 -4.03 -3.13
C ILE A 53 2.60 -4.08 -4.58
N VAL A 54 3.45 -4.49 -5.53
CA VAL A 54 3.05 -4.75 -6.92
C VAL A 54 2.07 -5.92 -7.00
N ASP A 55 2.35 -7.02 -6.28
CA ASP A 55 1.45 -8.17 -6.23
C ASP A 55 0.13 -7.83 -5.53
N LEU A 56 0.17 -6.98 -4.50
CA LEU A 56 -1.02 -6.51 -3.80
C LEU A 56 -1.94 -5.71 -4.71
N ARG A 57 -1.40 -4.79 -5.51
CA ARG A 57 -2.15 -4.06 -6.54
C ARG A 57 -2.90 -5.03 -7.46
N ASN A 58 -2.22 -6.07 -7.96
CA ASN A 58 -2.86 -7.06 -8.83
C ASN A 58 -3.99 -7.81 -8.11
N LYS A 59 -3.80 -8.15 -6.83
CA LYS A 59 -4.84 -8.81 -6.04
C LYS A 59 -6.04 -7.89 -5.78
N VAL A 60 -5.82 -6.62 -5.45
CA VAL A 60 -6.91 -5.65 -5.22
C VAL A 60 -7.74 -5.42 -6.49
N ILE A 61 -7.07 -5.32 -7.64
CA ILE A 61 -7.72 -5.16 -8.96
C ILE A 61 -8.48 -6.41 -9.41
N HIS A 62 -8.14 -7.61 -8.93
CA HIS A 62 -8.80 -8.85 -9.37
C HIS A 62 -9.79 -9.42 -8.35
N ALA A 63 -9.59 -9.17 -7.06
CA ALA A 63 -10.37 -9.75 -5.98
C ALA A 63 -11.40 -8.79 -5.40
N TYR A 64 -11.97 -7.87 -6.20
CA TYR A 64 -12.88 -6.79 -5.76
C TYR A 64 -13.95 -7.19 -4.72
N ASP A 65 -14.37 -8.47 -4.68
CA ASP A 65 -15.36 -8.99 -3.74
C ASP A 65 -14.78 -9.78 -2.53
N ASN A 66 -13.48 -10.11 -2.49
CA ASN A 66 -12.86 -10.94 -1.45
C ASN A 66 -11.44 -10.50 -1.04
N VAL A 67 -11.16 -9.19 -1.06
CA VAL A 67 -9.91 -8.65 -0.51
C VAL A 67 -9.89 -8.92 1.01
N ASN A 68 -8.82 -9.53 1.50
CA ASN A 68 -8.66 -9.81 2.93
C ASN A 68 -8.21 -8.55 3.67
N ASP A 69 -9.14 -7.92 4.39
CA ASP A 69 -8.94 -6.70 5.17
C ASP A 69 -7.76 -6.78 6.15
N ILE A 70 -7.50 -7.96 6.74
CA ILE A 70 -6.39 -8.16 7.68
C ILE A 70 -5.05 -8.04 6.96
N ILE A 71 -4.95 -8.58 5.74
CA ILE A 71 -3.73 -8.49 4.93
C ILE A 71 -3.48 -7.04 4.53
N ILE A 72 -4.51 -6.35 4.03
CA ILE A 72 -4.42 -4.92 3.68
C ILE A 72 -3.98 -4.11 4.89
N TRP A 73 -4.61 -4.34 6.04
CA TRP A 73 -4.28 -3.63 7.26
C TRP A 73 -2.84 -3.86 7.70
N LYS A 74 -2.34 -5.10 7.62
CA LYS A 74 -0.94 -5.42 7.92
C LYS A 74 0.02 -4.66 7.00
N VAL A 75 -0.28 -4.58 5.70
CA VAL A 75 0.53 -3.81 4.74
C VAL A 75 0.56 -2.34 5.12
N VAL A 76 -0.60 -1.73 5.38
CA VAL A 76 -0.75 -0.32 5.77
C VAL A 76 0.02 0.02 7.05
N MET A 77 -0.01 -0.88 8.04
CA MET A 77 0.54 -0.60 9.35
C MET A 77 2.02 -0.96 9.50
N LYS A 78 2.52 -1.95 8.73
CA LYS A 78 3.88 -2.47 8.92
C LYS A 78 4.77 -2.27 7.71
N ASP A 79 4.29 -2.63 6.53
CA ASP A 79 5.15 -2.73 5.33
C ASP A 79 5.28 -1.35 4.64
N LEU A 80 4.19 -0.59 4.58
CA LEU A 80 4.13 0.75 3.96
C LEU A 80 5.02 1.81 4.62
N PRO A 81 5.09 1.92 5.96
CA PRO A 81 6.00 2.86 6.62
C PRO A 81 7.46 2.64 6.22
N VAL A 82 7.91 1.38 6.17
CA VAL A 82 9.29 1.04 5.76
C VAL A 82 9.53 1.47 4.31
N LEU A 83 8.61 1.14 3.40
CA LEU A 83 8.69 1.54 1.99
C LEU A 83 8.75 3.07 1.85
N LYS A 84 7.97 3.81 2.64
CA LYS A 84 7.95 5.28 2.63
C LYS A 84 9.29 5.86 3.09
N ASP A 85 9.87 5.31 4.16
CA ASP A 85 11.13 5.79 4.71
C ASP A 85 12.27 5.55 3.71
N GLU A 86 12.35 4.36 3.11
CA GLU A 86 13.32 4.04 2.07
C GLU A 86 13.16 4.93 0.82
N ALA A 87 11.92 5.14 0.35
CA ALA A 87 11.65 6.04 -0.76
C ALA A 87 12.06 7.49 -0.44
N SER A 88 11.87 7.94 0.80
CA SER A 88 12.27 9.29 1.22
C SER A 88 13.79 9.47 1.23
N ILE A 89 14.52 8.43 1.64
CA ILE A 89 15.99 8.40 1.59
C ILE A 89 16.45 8.50 0.12
N LEU A 90 15.91 7.65 -0.75
CA LEU A 90 16.26 7.62 -2.18
C LEU A 90 15.94 8.91 -2.95
N LEU A 91 14.98 9.71 -2.47
CA LEU A 91 14.62 11.01 -3.06
C LEU A 91 15.43 12.19 -2.50
N SER A 92 16.13 11.98 -1.37
CA SER A 92 16.95 13.00 -0.73
C SER A 92 18.41 12.99 -1.22
N ASP A 93 18.78 12.00 -2.04
CA ASP A 93 20.04 11.88 -2.79
C ASP A 93 19.94 12.55 -4.17
#